data_AF-A0A956KA04-F1
#
_entry.id   AF-A0A956KA04-F1
#
_cell.length_a   1.000
_cell.length_b   1.000
_cell.length_c   1.000
_cell.angle_alpha   90.00
_cell.angle_beta   90.00
_cell.angle_gamma   90.00
#
_symmetry.space_group_name_H-M   'P 1'
#
loop_
_entity.id
_entity.type
_entity.pdbx_description
1 polymer ?
#
loop_
_entity_poly.entity_id
_entity_poly.type
_entity_poly.pdbx_seq_one_letter_code
_entity_poly.pdbx_strand_id
1 'polypeptide(L)'
;MLLAIDVGNTNTVFGLFAADGDLVASFRISTARDRMPDEWYAMLAALLGSAGLSGSEIRSAIISSVVPGVTPWLVEMCRARFGVEADVISGAMDVGITLDVEEPRLLG
;
A
#
# COMPACT_ATOMS: atom_id res chain seq x y z
N MET A 1 -7.34 8.56 -8.00
CA MET A 1 -6.26 7.58 -8.21
C MET A 1 -6.35 6.49 -7.15
N LEU A 2 -5.91 5.28 -7.49
CA LEU A 2 -5.72 4.17 -6.55
C LEU A 2 -4.26 4.18 -6.05
N LEU A 3 -4.06 4.09 -4.74
CA LEU A 3 -2.76 3.84 -4.13
C LEU A 3 -2.61 2.35 -3.85
N ALA A 4 -1.73 1.66 -4.58
CA ALA A 4 -1.33 0.29 -4.28
C ALA A 4 -0.05 0.29 -3.44
N ILE A 5 -0.03 -0.45 -2.34
CA ILE A 5 1.12 -0.57 -1.46
C ILE A 5 1.53 -2.05 -1.37
N ASP A 6 2.74 -2.36 -1.80
CA ASP A 6 3.33 -3.70 -1.70
C ASP A 6 4.44 -3.69 -0.65
N VAL A 7 4.21 -4.38 0.47
CA VAL A 7 5.07 -4.37 1.64
C VAL A 7 5.88 -5.66 1.71
N GLY A 8 7.11 -5.61 1.20
CA GLY A 8 8.09 -6.67 1.33
C GLY A 8 8.99 -6.50 2.55
N ASN A 9 9.75 -7.54 2.91
CA ASN A 9 10.71 -7.49 4.02
C ASN A 9 11.78 -6.40 3.85
N THR A 10 12.25 -6.17 2.62
CA THR A 10 13.33 -5.21 2.32
C THR A 10 12.80 -3.86 1.89
N ASN A 11 11.72 -3.85 1.10
CA ASN A 11 11.20 -2.65 0.47
C ASN A 11 9.68 -2.62 0.52
N THR A 12 9.14 -1.42 0.74
CA THR A 12 7.74 -1.08 0.55
C THR A 12 7.63 -0.26 -0.73
N VAL A 13 6.81 -0.72 -1.67
CA VAL A 13 6.58 -0.08 -2.96
C VAL A 13 5.21 0.58 -2.95
N PHE A 14 5.15 1.84 -3.35
CA PHE A 14 3.93 2.62 -3.52
C PHE A 14 3.70 2.84 -5.01
N GLY A 15 2.61 2.32 -5.55
CA GLY A 15 2.17 2.55 -6.93
C GLY A 15 0.93 3.43 -6.95
N LEU A 16 0.91 4.43 -7.83
CA LEU A 16 -0.28 5.23 -8.11
C LEU A 16 -0.85 4.85 -9.46
N PHE A 17 -2.12 4.47 -9.47
CA PHE A 17 -2.83 4.08 -10.67
C PHE A 17 -3.96 5.08 -10.99
N ALA A 18 -4.06 5.43 -12.26
CA ALA A 18 -5.18 6.18 -12.80
C ALA A 18 -6.44 5.30 -12.88
N ALA A 19 -7.59 5.92 -13.16
CA ALA A 19 -8.88 5.23 -13.15
C ALA A 19 -9.03 4.20 -14.30
N ASP A 20 -8.28 4.39 -15.38
CA ASP A 20 -8.16 3.48 -16.52
C ASP A 20 -7.20 2.30 -16.26
N GLY A 21 -6.50 2.29 -15.12
CA GLY A 21 -5.56 1.25 -14.72
C GLY A 21 -4.10 1.55 -15.09
N ASP A 22 -3.80 2.71 -15.66
CA ASP A 22 -2.42 3.07 -16.01
C ASP A 22 -1.61 3.44 -14.77
N LEU A 23 -0.37 2.95 -14.70
CA LEU A 23 0.58 3.32 -13.66
C LEU A 23 1.10 4.74 -13.89
N VAL A 24 0.73 5.65 -13.01
CA VAL A 24 1.14 7.07 -13.04
C VAL A 24 2.52 7.24 -12.44
N ALA A 25 2.78 6.60 -11.30
CA ALA A 25 4.06 6.69 -10.61
C ALA A 25 4.31 5.48 -9.71
N SER A 26 5.59 5.17 -9.48
CA SER A 26 6.02 4.14 -8.53
C SER A 26 7.18 4.65 -7.68
N PHE A 27 7.08 4.45 -6.38
CA PHE A 27 8.08 4.84 -5.41
C PHE A 27 8.48 3.64 -4.55
N ARG A 28 9.75 3.59 -4.16
CA ARG A 28 10.29 2.52 -3.32
C ARG A 28 10.95 3.12 -2.10
N ILE A 29 10.55 2.63 -0.93
CA ILE A 29 11.11 3.02 0.37
C ILE A 29 11.55 1.74 1.08
N SER A 30 12.66 1.78 1.81
CA SER A 30 13.08 0.64 2.64
C SER A 30 12.00 0.32 3.70
N THR A 31 11.72 -0.97 3.88
CA THR A 31 10.79 -1.40 4.91
C THR A 31 11.43 -1.27 6.29
N ALA A 32 10.86 -0.38 7.11
CA ALA A 32 11.28 -0.14 8.47
C ALA A 32 10.10 -0.45 9.41
N ARG A 33 10.28 -1.42 10.30
CA ARG A 33 9.23 -1.93 11.20
C ARG A 33 8.86 -0.96 12.32
N ASP A 34 9.78 -0.07 12.64
CA ASP A 34 9.71 0.96 13.66
C ASP A 34 9.21 2.30 13.12
N ARG A 35 8.97 2.42 11.81
CA ARG A 35 8.52 3.67 11.19
C ARG A 35 7.04 3.92 11.49
N MET A 36 6.76 5.10 12.03
CA MET A 36 5.43 5.58 12.38
C MET A 36 4.65 6.03 11.13
N PRO A 37 3.30 6.05 11.18
CA PRO A 37 2.45 6.46 10.05
C PRO A 37 2.85 7.82 9.44
N ASP A 38 3.20 8.79 10.29
CA ASP A 38 3.57 10.13 9.85
C ASP A 38 4.92 10.20 9.13
N GLU A 39 5.86 9.34 9.51
CA GLU A 39 7.14 9.22 8.83
C GLU A 39 6.97 8.57 7.47
N TRP A 40 6.13 7.53 7.36
CA TRP A 40 5.73 6.95 6.07
C TRP A 40 5.11 8.01 5.16
N TYR A 41 4.17 8.80 5.69
CA TYR A 41 3.55 9.87 4.94
C TYR A 41 4.54 10.95 4.52
N ALA A 42 5.42 11.40 5.41
CA ALA A 42 6.39 12.45 5.09
C ALA A 42 7.28 12.04 3.92
N MET A 43 7.74 10.79 3.91
CA MET A 43 8.55 10.24 2.81
C MET A 43 7.74 10.13 1.53
N LEU A 44 6.52 9.57 1.59
CA LEU A 44 5.66 9.44 0.41
C LEU A 44 5.26 10.80 -0.16
N ALA A 45 4.89 11.76 0.69
CA ALA A 45 4.51 13.11 0.29
C ALA A 45 5.67 13.86 -0.38
N ALA A 46 6.91 13.68 0.11
CA ALA A 46 8.09 14.24 -0.55
C ALA A 46 8.30 13.65 -1.95
N LEU A 47 8.12 12.34 -2.11
CA LEU A 47 8.25 11.65 -3.38
C LEU A 47 7.14 12.06 -4.36
N LEU A 48 5.89 12.13 -3.89
CA LEU A 48 4.76 12.64 -4.67
C LEU A 48 5.01 14.07 -5.15
N GLY A 49 5.41 14.96 -4.24
CA GLY A 49 5.72 16.34 -4.59
C GLY A 49 6.85 16.46 -5.61
N SER A 50 7.90 15.63 -5.50
CA SER A 50 9.00 15.61 -6.48
C SER A 50 8.56 15.17 -7.88
N ALA A 51 7.48 14.38 -7.98
CA ALA A 51 6.87 13.96 -9.23
C ALA A 51 5.75 14.90 -9.72
N GLY A 52 5.49 16.00 -9.01
CA GLY A 52 4.40 16.93 -9.33
C GLY A 52 3.00 16.37 -9.02
N LEU A 53 2.91 15.35 -8.18
CA LEU A 53 1.67 14.68 -7.78
C LEU A 53 1.21 15.13 -6.39
N SER A 54 -0.09 15.05 -6.13
CA SER A 54 -0.67 15.37 -4.83
C SER A 54 -1.35 14.17 -4.19
N GLY A 55 -1.13 13.98 -2.89
CA GLY A 55 -1.86 12.98 -2.10
C GLY A 55 -3.39 13.21 -2.09
N SER A 56 -3.86 14.42 -2.40
CA SER A 56 -5.29 14.74 -2.50
C SER A 56 -6.01 14.05 -3.67
N GLU A 57 -5.27 13.52 -4.63
CA GLU A 57 -5.80 12.80 -5.79
C GLU A 57 -6.07 11.32 -5.49
N ILE A 58 -5.60 10.82 -4.34
CA ILE A 58 -5.78 9.44 -3.88
C ILE A 58 -7.20 9.29 -3.34
N ARG A 59 -7.94 8.31 -3.87
CA ARG A 59 -9.35 8.07 -3.52
C ARG A 59 -9.62 6.68 -2.97
N SER A 60 -8.69 5.77 -3.13
CA SER A 60 -8.73 4.41 -2.60
C SER A 60 -7.31 3.92 -2.36
N ALA A 61 -7.16 2.96 -1.47
CA ALA A 61 -5.88 2.31 -1.20
C ALA A 61 -6.05 0.79 -1.06
N ILE A 62 -5.05 0.04 -1.51
CA ILE A 62 -4.96 -1.41 -1.34
C ILE A 62 -3.55 -1.79 -0.89
N ILE A 63 -3.45 -2.73 0.03
CA ILE A 63 -2.18 -3.13 0.66
C ILE A 63 -2.00 -4.64 0.53
N SER A 64 -0.90 -5.05 -0.12
CA SER A 64 -0.35 -6.39 -0.04
C SER A 64 0.81 -6.36 0.95
N SER A 65 0.91 -7.32 1.87
CA SER A 65 1.98 -7.30 2.88
C SER A 65 2.35 -8.67 3.41
N VAL A 66 3.65 -8.95 3.37
CA VAL A 66 4.29 -10.07 4.09
C VAL A 66 4.92 -9.62 5.41
N VAL A 67 4.69 -8.38 5.85
CA VAL A 67 5.29 -7.78 7.06
C VAL A 67 4.21 -7.25 8.00
N PRO A 68 3.64 -8.11 8.88
CA PRO A 68 2.49 -7.74 9.73
C PRO A 68 2.75 -6.57 10.67
N GLY A 69 4.00 -6.33 11.08
CA GLY A 69 4.35 -5.22 11.96
C GLY A 69 4.27 -3.84 11.32
N VAL A 70 4.24 -3.76 9.98
CA VAL A 70 4.19 -2.48 9.23
C VAL A 70 2.77 -2.18 8.74
N THR A 71 1.99 -3.21 8.41
CA THR A 71 0.65 -3.08 7.82
C THR A 71 -0.28 -2.13 8.61
N PRO A 72 -0.43 -2.26 9.95
CA PRO A 72 -1.33 -1.38 10.71
C PRO A 72 -0.94 0.11 10.60
N TRP A 73 0.36 0.40 10.50
CA TRP A 73 0.86 1.77 10.37
C TRP A 73 0.56 2.38 9.00
N LEU A 74 0.64 1.57 7.94
CA LEU A 74 0.28 2.02 6.59
C LEU A 74 -1.23 2.18 6.42
N VAL A 75 -2.04 1.31 7.04
CA VAL A 75 -3.49 1.49 7.12
C VAL A 75 -3.82 2.80 7.83
N GLU A 76 -3.21 3.07 8.98
CA GLU A 76 -3.41 4.32 9.71
C GLU A 76 -2.98 5.54 8.89
N MET A 77 -1.84 5.45 8.19
CA MET A 77 -1.39 6.50 7.29
C MET A 77 -2.43 6.81 6.22
N CYS A 78 -2.98 5.78 5.55
CA CYS A 78 -4.01 5.95 4.53
C CYS A 78 -5.25 6.65 5.07
N ARG A 79 -5.74 6.21 6.24
CA ARG A 79 -6.89 6.81 6.90
C ARG A 79 -6.63 8.25 7.33
N ALA A 80 -5.55 8.50 8.05
CA ALA A 80 -5.26 9.79 8.66
C ALA A 80 -4.82 10.87 7.65
N ARG A 81 -4.16 10.48 6.55
CA ARG A 81 -3.52 11.42 5.62
C ARG A 81 -4.24 11.56 4.29
N PHE A 82 -4.97 10.53 3.86
CA PHE A 82 -5.75 10.56 2.62
C PHE A 82 -7.26 10.44 2.86
N GLY A 83 -7.70 10.11 4.09
CA GLY A 83 -9.12 9.90 4.39
C GLY A 83 -9.68 8.64 3.72
N VAL A 84 -8.84 7.67 3.39
CA VAL A 84 -9.22 6.42 2.71
C VAL A 84 -8.98 5.24 3.63
N GLU A 85 -9.96 4.36 3.74
CA GLU A 85 -9.77 3.03 4.34
C GLU A 85 -9.08 2.14 3.32
N ALA A 86 -7.98 1.50 3.72
CA ALA A 86 -7.19 0.66 2.84
C ALA A 86 -7.66 -0.80 2.91
N ASP A 87 -7.91 -1.42 1.76
CA ASP A 87 -8.18 -2.84 1.67
C ASP A 87 -6.88 -3.62 1.84
N VAL A 88 -6.80 -4.50 2.83
CA VAL A 88 -5.62 -5.34 3.07
C VAL A 88 -5.86 -6.71 2.47
N ILE A 89 -5.03 -7.09 1.51
CA ILE A 89 -5.09 -8.40 0.83
C ILE A 89 -4.84 -9.50 1.87
N SER A 90 -5.72 -10.50 1.86
CA SER A 90 -5.57 -11.71 2.67
C SER A 90 -6.10 -12.92 1.91
N GLY A 91 -5.62 -14.12 2.25
CA GLY A 91 -6.11 -15.38 1.67
C GLY A 91 -7.58 -15.71 1.95
N ALA A 92 -8.30 -14.86 2.70
CA ALA A 92 -9.74 -14.96 2.91
C ALA A 92 -10.55 -14.13 1.90
N MET A 93 -9.90 -13.27 1.11
CA MET A 93 -10.58 -12.47 0.10
C MET A 93 -10.90 -13.30 -1.14
N ASP A 94 -12.09 -13.11 -1.69
CA ASP A 94 -12.42 -13.64 -3.01
C ASP A 94 -11.72 -12.79 -4.08
N VAL A 95 -10.62 -13.33 -4.60
CA VAL A 95 -9.81 -12.73 -5.65
C VAL A 95 -10.09 -13.34 -7.04
N GLY A 96 -11.15 -14.14 -7.16
CA GLY A 96 -11.56 -14.74 -8.43
C GLY A 96 -10.62 -15.83 -8.96
N ILE A 97 -9.70 -16.33 -8.12
CA ILE A 97 -8.78 -17.44 -8.44
C ILE A 97 -8.89 -18.55 -7.39
N THR A 98 -8.71 -19.80 -7.83
CA THR A 98 -8.63 -20.95 -6.92
C THR A 98 -7.18 -21.14 -6.47
N LEU A 99 -6.94 -21.10 -5.16
CA LEU A 99 -5.64 -21.37 -4.57
C LEU A 99 -5.51 -22.89 -4.36
N ASP A 100 -4.76 -23.56 -5.24
CA ASP A 100 -4.52 -25.01 -5.20
C ASP A 100 -3.40 -25.37 -4.21
N VAL A 101 -3.67 -25.12 -2.92
CA VAL A 101 -2.80 -25.48 -1.81
C VAL A 101 -3.66 -26.00 -0.65
N GLU A 102 -3.07 -26.80 0.25
CA GLU A 102 -3.80 -27.38 1.39
C GLU A 102 -4.36 -26.33 2.35
N GLU A 103 -3.59 -25.27 2.62
CA GLU A 103 -3.98 -24.19 3.53
C GLU A 103 -3.84 -22.80 2.87
N PRO A 104 -4.79 -22.39 2.00
CA PRO A 104 -4.70 -21.12 1.28
C PRO A 104 -4.58 -19.88 2.15
N ARG A 105 -5.06 -19.96 3.40
CA ARG A 105 -5.01 -18.87 4.39
C ARG A 105 -3.59 -18.59 4.91
N LEU A 106 -2.66 -19.53 4.74
CA LEU A 106 -1.27 -19.37 5.17
C LEU A 106 -0.39 -18.71 4.10
N LEU A 107 -0.91 -18.50 2.90
CA LEU A 107 -0.20 -17.77 1.85
C LEU A 107 -0.16 -16.28 2.19
N GLY A 108 1.04 -15.70 2.08
CA GLY A 108 1.30 -14.27 2.24
C GLY A 108 1.48 -13.55 0.92
#